data_AF-A0A8J5CNV4-F1
#
_entry.id   AF-A0A8J5CNV4-F1
#
_cell.length_a   1.000
_cell.length_b   1.000
_cell.length_c   1.000
_cell.angle_alpha   90.00
_cell.angle_beta   90.00
_cell.angle_gamma   90.00
#
_symmetry.space_group_name_H-M   'P 1'
#
loop_
_entity.id
_entity.type
_entity.pdbx_description
1 polymer ?
#
loop_
_entity_poly.entity_id
_entity_poly.type
_entity_poly.pdbx_seq_one_letter_code
_entity_poly.pdbx_strand_id
1 'polypeptide(L)'
;MAKSIEALNTQQVFLNFKQDPPHPTYSTPAPWEAPPLHFSAQKLAKSKADLSPTELASEARASVRSAPTHAVDVFFTDGSVDTTTGTASAAVHHDEFAALYPIPHPNPPLYRNELLGHTKGALQLAVPRDINVTIHAESLGAIQALQTVSPKDNVNLITSVLATAKNIHDSGRHVHLKIWGSQPHRDTWQRSG
;
A
#
# COMPACT_ATOMS: atom_id res chain seq x y z
N MET A 1 -10.93 -39.47 -15.70
CA MET A 1 -11.30 -38.51 -16.76
C MET A 1 -11.24 -37.12 -16.16
N ALA A 2 -10.15 -36.39 -16.43
CA ALA A 2 -9.96 -35.02 -15.94
C ALA A 2 -10.75 -34.06 -16.85
N LYS A 3 -11.66 -33.26 -16.27
CA LYS A 3 -12.34 -32.19 -17.00
C LYS A 3 -11.33 -31.08 -17.24
N SER A 4 -11.02 -30.85 -18.51
CA SER A 4 -10.28 -29.70 -18.99
C SER A 4 -11.02 -28.43 -18.53
N ILE A 5 -10.41 -27.65 -17.66
CA ILE A 5 -10.89 -26.29 -17.36
C ILE A 5 -10.56 -25.50 -18.61
N GLU A 6 -11.60 -25.25 -19.43
CA GLU A 6 -11.53 -24.33 -20.55
C GLU A 6 -10.88 -23.04 -20.04
N ALA A 7 -9.80 -22.65 -20.71
CA ALA A 7 -9.23 -21.32 -20.61
C ALA A 7 -10.34 -20.34 -21.03
N LEU A 8 -11.18 -19.96 -20.06
CA LEU A 8 -12.10 -18.84 -20.12
C LEU A 8 -11.31 -17.72 -20.76
N ASN A 9 -11.77 -17.29 -21.95
CA ASN A 9 -11.24 -16.19 -22.74
C ASN A 9 -10.91 -14.99 -21.85
N THR A 10 -9.70 -14.96 -21.29
CA THR A 10 -9.22 -13.95 -20.36
C THR A 10 -9.20 -12.59 -21.05
N GLN A 11 -8.96 -12.57 -22.36
CA GLN A 11 -9.09 -11.37 -23.19
C GLN A 11 -10.51 -10.77 -23.20
N GLN A 12 -11.58 -11.57 -23.19
CA GLN A 12 -12.95 -11.04 -23.21
C GLN A 12 -13.37 -10.47 -21.85
N VAL A 13 -12.84 -11.01 -20.75
CA VAL A 13 -13.06 -10.50 -19.39
C VAL A 13 -12.34 -9.15 -19.21
N PHE A 14 -11.12 -9.01 -19.74
CA PHE A 14 -10.38 -7.74 -19.72
C PHE A 14 -11.05 -6.62 -20.52
N LEU A 15 -11.69 -6.94 -21.65
CA LEU A 15 -12.40 -5.95 -22.48
C LEU A 15 -13.68 -5.39 -21.83
N ASN A 16 -14.22 -6.04 -20.80
CA ASN A 16 -15.42 -5.64 -20.08
C ASN A 16 -15.14 -5.07 -18.67
N PHE A 17 -13.88 -4.80 -18.32
CA PHE A 17 -13.55 -4.10 -17.08
C PHE A 17 -14.10 -2.69 -17.13
N LYS A 18 -15.31 -2.50 -16.60
CA LYS A 18 -15.77 -1.19 -16.16
C LYS A 18 -14.79 -0.71 -15.09
N GLN A 19 -14.31 0.51 -15.25
CA GLN A 19 -13.51 1.17 -14.22
C GLN A 19 -14.28 1.12 -12.90
N ASP A 20 -13.60 0.69 -11.83
CA ASP A 20 -14.19 0.64 -10.49
C ASP A 20 -14.76 2.03 -10.14
N PRO A 21 -15.96 2.13 -9.53
CA PRO A 21 -16.48 3.41 -9.09
C PRO A 21 -15.65 3.95 -7.91
N PRO A 22 -15.47 5.28 -7.78
CA PRO A 22 -14.82 5.85 -6.60
C PRO A 22 -15.63 5.56 -5.33
N HIS A 23 -14.94 5.54 -4.19
CA HIS A 23 -15.56 5.44 -2.88
C HIS A 23 -16.51 6.63 -2.67
N PRO A 24 -17.76 6.41 -2.22
CA PRO A 24 -18.83 7.41 -2.27
C PRO A 24 -18.57 8.66 -1.43
N THR A 25 -17.70 8.56 -0.42
CA THR A 25 -17.37 9.66 0.50
C THR A 25 -16.06 10.36 0.15
N TYR A 26 -15.40 9.96 -0.93
CA TYR A 26 -14.13 10.58 -1.33
C TYR A 26 -14.30 11.47 -2.55
N SER A 27 -13.88 12.71 -2.42
CA SER A 27 -13.64 13.63 -3.52
C SER A 27 -12.17 14.03 -3.53
N THR A 28 -11.57 14.11 -4.71
CA THR A 28 -10.22 14.65 -4.85
C THR A 28 -10.19 16.06 -4.24
N PRO A 29 -9.28 16.33 -3.29
CA PRO A 29 -9.12 17.67 -2.72
C PRO A 29 -8.82 18.70 -3.81
N ALA A 30 -9.20 19.95 -3.57
CA ALA A 30 -8.81 21.03 -4.46
C ALA A 30 -7.27 21.20 -4.46
N PRO A 31 -6.65 21.72 -5.53
CA PRO A 31 -5.18 21.82 -5.63
C PRO A 31 -4.51 22.62 -4.52
N TRP A 32 -5.24 23.50 -3.84
CA TRP A 32 -4.77 24.31 -2.72
C TRP A 32 -5.04 23.70 -1.35
N GLU A 33 -5.79 22.59 -1.27
CA GLU A 33 -6.06 21.89 -0.02
C GLU A 33 -4.91 20.95 0.34
N ALA A 34 -4.63 20.81 1.63
CA ALA A 34 -3.63 19.87 2.09
C ALA A 34 -4.08 18.43 1.78
N PRO A 35 -3.19 17.56 1.28
CA PRO A 35 -3.52 16.17 1.04
C PRO A 35 -3.75 15.43 2.37
N PRO A 36 -4.66 14.45 2.41
CA PRO A 36 -4.97 13.71 3.64
C PRO A 36 -3.83 12.80 4.13
N LEU A 37 -2.81 12.61 3.30
CA LEU A 37 -1.63 11.79 3.59
C LEU A 37 -0.36 12.61 3.38
N HIS A 38 0.54 12.57 4.36
CA HIS A 38 1.91 13.02 4.20
C HIS A 38 2.79 11.84 3.79
N PHE A 39 3.69 12.06 2.84
CA PHE A 39 4.59 11.03 2.33
C PHE A 39 6.04 11.42 2.61
N SER A 40 6.82 10.47 3.11
CA SER A 40 8.28 10.55 3.11
C SER A 40 8.89 9.25 2.61
N ALA A 41 10.04 9.37 1.96
CA ALA A 41 10.78 8.22 1.47
C ALA A 41 12.23 8.30 1.95
N GLN A 42 12.68 7.26 2.63
CA GLN A 42 14.09 7.04 2.89
C GLN A 42 14.66 6.18 1.77
N LYS A 43 15.49 6.81 0.95
CA LYS A 43 16.22 6.13 -0.12
C LYS A 43 17.36 5.30 0.49
N LEU A 44 17.42 4.02 0.14
CA LEU A 44 18.56 3.17 0.48
C LEU A 44 19.78 3.55 -0.36
N ALA A 45 20.97 3.46 0.24
CA ALA A 45 22.23 3.74 -0.46
C ALA A 45 22.52 2.72 -1.59
N LYS A 46 22.05 1.48 -1.44
CA LYS A 46 22.18 0.38 -2.41
C LYS A 46 20.83 -0.30 -2.64
N SER A 47 20.76 -1.23 -3.60
CA SER A 47 19.56 -2.05 -3.76
C SER A 47 19.35 -2.93 -2.52
N LYS A 48 18.10 -3.31 -2.20
CA LYS A 48 17.84 -4.24 -1.09
C LYS A 48 18.58 -5.57 -1.28
N ALA A 49 18.73 -6.01 -2.53
CA ALA A 49 19.43 -7.25 -2.89
C ALA A 49 20.94 -7.18 -2.65
N ASP A 50 21.53 -5.98 -2.64
CA ASP A 50 22.96 -5.76 -2.45
C ASP A 50 23.34 -5.49 -0.98
N LEU A 51 22.37 -5.48 -0.08
CA LEU A 51 22.58 -5.25 1.35
C LEU A 51 22.59 -6.58 2.09
N SER A 52 23.60 -6.77 2.94
CA SER A 52 23.60 -7.86 3.90
C SER A 52 22.44 -7.71 4.90
N PRO A 53 22.00 -8.81 5.56
CA PRO A 53 20.95 -8.73 6.59
C PRO A 53 21.24 -7.74 7.71
N THR A 54 22.51 -7.56 8.09
CA THR A 54 22.93 -6.60 9.12
C THR A 54 22.84 -5.16 8.63
N GLU A 55 23.22 -4.89 7.38
CA GLU A 55 23.04 -3.57 6.74
C GLU A 55 21.55 -3.23 6.60
N LEU A 56 20.73 -4.19 6.13
CA LEU A 56 19.28 -4.02 6.04
C LEU A 56 18.66 -3.68 7.41
N ALA A 57 19.03 -4.40 8.46
CA ALA A 57 18.56 -4.13 9.81
C ALA A 57 19.02 -2.75 10.32
N SER A 58 20.22 -2.30 9.95
CA SER A 58 20.71 -0.96 10.29
C SER A 58 19.88 0.13 9.61
N GLU A 59 19.65 0.00 8.30
CA GLU A 59 18.82 0.91 7.51
C GLU A 59 17.37 0.95 8.01
N ALA A 60 16.78 -0.21 8.35
CA ALA A 60 15.46 -0.30 8.96
C ALA A 60 15.38 0.53 10.26
N ARG A 61 16.34 0.34 11.16
CA ARG A 61 16.41 1.08 12.43
C ARG A 61 16.65 2.58 12.22
N ALA A 62 17.36 2.98 11.17
CA ALA A 62 17.54 4.39 10.83
C ALA A 62 16.23 5.01 10.33
N SER A 63 15.45 4.25 9.56
CA SER A 63 14.10 4.66 9.13
C SER A 63 13.14 4.81 10.30
N VAL A 64 13.12 3.87 11.23
CA VAL A 64 12.30 4.01 12.44
C VAL A 64 12.71 5.23 13.26
N ARG A 65 14.02 5.45 13.47
CA ARG A 65 14.53 6.58 14.26
C ARG A 65 14.27 7.96 13.66
N SER A 66 14.08 8.04 12.35
CA SER A 66 13.76 9.31 11.67
C SER A 66 12.25 9.57 11.56
N ALA A 67 11.40 8.72 12.16
CA ALA A 67 9.98 9.02 12.32
C ALA A 67 9.79 10.09 13.43
N PRO A 68 8.72 10.91 13.37
CA PRO A 68 8.49 11.94 14.40
C PRO A 68 8.38 11.33 15.80
N THR A 69 9.06 11.93 16.78
CA THR A 69 9.28 11.37 18.13
C THR A 69 8.17 11.68 19.16
N HIS A 70 7.12 12.42 18.81
CA HIS A 70 6.09 12.83 19.77
C HIS A 70 4.70 12.37 19.37
N ALA A 71 4.07 11.58 20.24
CA ALA A 71 2.67 11.15 20.15
C ALA A 71 2.31 10.61 18.75
N VAL A 72 2.96 9.51 18.36
CA VAL A 72 2.68 8.82 17.10
C VAL A 72 2.53 7.31 17.34
N ASP A 73 1.45 6.72 16.84
CA ASP A 73 1.26 5.27 16.74
C ASP A 73 1.99 4.75 15.50
N VAL A 74 2.71 3.64 15.61
CA VAL A 74 3.59 3.17 14.54
C VAL A 74 3.15 1.80 14.04
N PHE A 75 2.77 1.74 12.77
CA PHE A 75 2.42 0.49 12.09
C PHE A 75 3.51 0.10 11.11
N PHE A 76 3.90 -1.17 11.13
CA PHE A 76 4.74 -1.78 10.11
C PHE A 76 3.88 -2.68 9.23
N THR A 77 4.07 -2.60 7.93
CA THR A 77 3.21 -3.29 6.98
C THR A 77 4.02 -4.03 5.96
N ASP A 78 3.60 -5.25 5.65
CA ASP A 78 4.24 -6.15 4.70
C ASP A 78 3.20 -7.07 4.05
N GLY A 79 3.48 -7.58 2.86
CA GLY A 79 2.52 -8.27 2.02
C GLY A 79 3.23 -9.25 1.11
N SER A 80 2.62 -10.42 0.98
CA SER A 80 3.21 -11.53 0.26
C SER A 80 2.19 -12.19 -0.65
N VAL A 81 2.69 -12.79 -1.72
CA VAL A 81 1.93 -13.63 -2.64
C VAL A 81 2.60 -14.99 -2.65
N ASP A 82 1.85 -16.03 -2.32
CA ASP A 82 2.25 -17.39 -2.60
C ASP A 82 2.04 -17.65 -4.09
N THR A 83 3.13 -17.79 -4.83
CA THR A 83 3.15 -18.02 -6.28
C THR A 83 2.65 -19.41 -6.66
N THR A 84 2.59 -20.35 -5.72
CA THR A 84 2.12 -21.73 -5.95
C THR A 84 0.60 -21.79 -5.87
N THR A 85 0.01 -21.15 -4.87
CA THR A 85 -1.44 -21.17 -4.63
C THR A 85 -2.17 -19.95 -5.21
N GLY A 86 -1.43 -18.91 -5.60
CA GLY A 86 -1.97 -17.62 -6.02
C GLY A 86 -2.63 -16.84 -4.88
N THR A 87 -2.43 -17.28 -3.64
CA THR A 87 -3.00 -16.64 -2.45
C THR A 87 -2.15 -15.46 -2.03
N ALA A 88 -2.83 -14.43 -1.56
CA ALA A 88 -2.23 -13.17 -1.17
C ALA A 88 -2.62 -12.84 0.26
N SER A 89 -1.68 -12.30 1.02
CA SER A 89 -1.94 -11.85 2.39
C SER A 89 -1.09 -10.64 2.71
N ALA A 90 -1.59 -9.84 3.65
CA ALA A 90 -0.82 -8.76 4.23
C ALA A 90 -0.83 -8.82 5.73
N ALA A 91 0.28 -8.40 6.32
CA ALA A 91 0.45 -8.26 7.74
C ALA A 91 0.55 -6.79 8.11
N VAL A 92 -0.09 -6.44 9.23
CA VAL A 92 0.13 -5.18 9.93
C VAL A 92 0.66 -5.55 11.30
N HIS A 93 1.81 -5.00 11.65
CA HIS A 93 2.44 -5.18 12.95
C HIS A 93 2.43 -3.84 13.70
N HIS A 94 1.99 -3.89 14.94
CA HIS A 94 1.99 -2.83 15.92
C HIS A 94 2.78 -3.30 17.15
N ASP A 95 3.19 -2.42 18.07
CA ASP A 95 3.90 -2.85 19.28
C ASP A 95 3.06 -3.77 20.18
N GLU A 96 1.74 -3.55 20.21
CA GLU A 96 0.76 -4.28 21.02
C GLU A 96 0.18 -5.52 20.33
N PHE A 97 0.16 -5.57 18.99
CA PHE A 97 -0.55 -6.62 18.27
C PHE A 97 -0.06 -6.79 16.83
N ALA A 98 -0.41 -7.93 16.23
CA ALA A 98 -0.28 -8.18 14.80
C ALA A 98 -1.62 -8.61 14.21
N ALA A 99 -1.91 -8.13 13.01
CA ALA A 99 -3.10 -8.48 12.24
C ALA A 99 -2.70 -9.01 10.86
N LEU A 100 -3.43 -10.03 10.39
CA LEU A 100 -3.21 -10.63 9.08
C LEU A 100 -4.50 -10.54 8.26
N TYR A 101 -4.37 -9.99 7.06
CA TYR A 101 -5.46 -9.73 6.13
C TYR A 101 -5.31 -10.65 4.92
N PRO A 102 -6.07 -11.75 4.84
CA PRO A 102 -6.13 -12.54 3.63
C PRO A 102 -6.82 -11.73 2.52
N ILE A 103 -6.27 -11.79 1.31
CA ILE A 103 -6.79 -11.03 0.18
C ILE A 103 -7.61 -11.98 -0.69
N PRO A 104 -8.94 -11.81 -0.76
CA PRO A 104 -9.86 -12.78 -1.37
C PRO A 104 -9.87 -12.63 -2.90
N HIS A 105 -8.71 -12.77 -3.53
CA HIS A 105 -8.57 -12.77 -4.98
C HIS A 105 -7.42 -13.73 -5.35
N PRO A 106 -7.61 -14.64 -6.32
CA PRO A 106 -6.50 -15.38 -6.88
C PRO A 106 -5.65 -14.43 -7.74
N ASN A 107 -4.33 -14.46 -7.58
CA ASN A 107 -3.35 -13.69 -8.37
C ASN A 107 -3.61 -12.17 -8.46
N PRO A 108 -3.82 -11.46 -7.35
CA PRO A 108 -3.90 -10.01 -7.39
C PRO A 108 -2.55 -9.43 -7.83
N PRO A 109 -2.53 -8.33 -8.62
CA PRO A 109 -1.30 -7.61 -8.88
C PRO A 109 -0.63 -7.24 -7.55
N LEU A 110 0.69 -7.42 -7.43
CA LEU A 110 1.43 -7.23 -6.17
C LEU A 110 1.13 -5.87 -5.52
N TYR A 111 1.08 -4.79 -6.31
CA TYR A 111 0.76 -3.45 -5.83
C TYR A 111 -0.67 -3.31 -5.26
N ARG A 112 -1.62 -4.14 -5.71
CA ARG A 112 -2.99 -4.19 -5.16
C ARG A 112 -2.99 -4.80 -3.77
N ASN A 113 -2.13 -5.79 -3.50
CA ASN A 113 -1.96 -6.34 -2.16
C ASN A 113 -1.34 -5.35 -1.20
N GLU A 114 -0.35 -4.62 -1.68
CA GLU A 114 0.33 -3.61 -0.88
C GLU A 114 -0.67 -2.48 -0.55
N LEU A 115 -1.51 -2.05 -1.50
CA LEU A 115 -2.58 -1.08 -1.23
C LEU A 115 -3.70 -1.59 -0.29
N LEU A 116 -4.24 -2.80 -0.55
CA LEU A 116 -5.33 -3.40 0.24
C LEU A 116 -4.89 -3.80 1.64
N GLY A 117 -3.69 -4.33 1.73
CA GLY A 117 -3.21 -5.03 2.89
C GLY A 117 -2.37 -4.18 3.82
N HIS A 118 -1.49 -3.33 3.26
CA HIS A 118 -0.61 -2.48 4.06
C HIS A 118 -1.36 -1.25 4.53
N THR A 119 -1.69 -0.39 3.59
CA THR A 119 -2.15 0.95 3.91
C THR A 119 -3.58 0.95 4.43
N LYS A 120 -4.49 0.20 3.78
CA LYS A 120 -5.89 0.17 4.21
C LYS A 120 -6.06 -0.51 5.58
N GLY A 121 -5.41 -1.65 5.81
CA GLY A 121 -5.46 -2.36 7.09
C GLY A 121 -4.91 -1.51 8.24
N ALA A 122 -3.71 -0.93 8.07
CA ALA A 122 -3.13 -0.04 9.06
C ALA A 122 -4.00 1.21 9.32
N LEU A 123 -4.56 1.82 8.27
CA LEU A 123 -5.48 2.95 8.43
C LEU A 123 -6.75 2.58 9.21
N GLN A 124 -7.34 1.40 8.97
CA GLN A 124 -8.51 0.95 9.71
C GLN A 124 -8.21 0.76 11.20
N LEU A 125 -7.02 0.23 11.52
CA LEU A 125 -6.53 0.09 12.89
C LEU A 125 -6.19 1.44 13.54
N ALA A 126 -5.83 2.44 12.73
CA ALA A 126 -5.55 3.81 13.14
C ALA A 126 -6.80 4.67 13.37
N VAL A 127 -7.94 4.37 12.75
CA VAL A 127 -9.19 5.13 12.93
C VAL A 127 -9.56 5.35 14.41
N PRO A 128 -9.62 4.31 15.27
CA PRO A 128 -9.99 4.47 16.68
C PRO A 128 -8.89 5.09 17.57
N ARG A 129 -7.70 5.36 17.03
CA ARG A 129 -6.54 5.88 17.79
C ARG A 129 -6.60 7.40 17.88
N ASP A 130 -6.60 8.01 19.07
CA ASP A 130 -6.66 9.48 19.23
C ASP A 130 -5.29 10.18 19.13
N ILE A 131 -4.45 9.71 18.21
CA ILE A 131 -3.05 10.11 18.09
C ILE A 131 -2.65 10.13 16.61
N ASN A 132 -1.57 10.86 16.28
CA ASN A 132 -1.00 10.84 14.94
C ASN A 132 -0.48 9.44 14.62
N VAL A 133 -0.38 9.08 13.34
CA VAL A 133 0.01 7.73 12.93
C VAL A 133 1.11 7.77 11.88
N THR A 134 2.12 6.91 12.04
CA THR A 134 3.12 6.63 11.01
C THR A 134 2.98 5.18 10.53
N ILE A 135 2.82 5.02 9.23
CA ILE A 135 2.74 3.72 8.57
C ILE A 135 4.03 3.49 7.78
N HIS A 136 4.82 2.51 8.19
CA HIS A 136 6.00 2.06 7.47
C HIS A 136 5.60 1.02 6.40
N ALA A 137 5.69 1.43 5.15
CA ALA A 137 5.39 0.60 3.99
C ALA A 137 6.62 0.44 3.10
N GLU A 138 6.71 -0.67 2.38
CA GLU A 138 7.84 -0.93 1.48
C GLU A 138 7.50 -0.77 -0.01
N SER A 139 6.23 -0.58 -0.34
CA SER A 139 5.78 -0.46 -1.73
C SER A 139 5.83 0.97 -2.26
N LEU A 140 6.75 1.21 -3.20
CA LEU A 140 6.76 2.44 -3.98
C LEU A 140 5.55 2.51 -4.93
N GLY A 141 5.13 1.38 -5.50
CA GLY A 141 4.00 1.32 -6.44
C GLY A 141 2.67 1.69 -5.79
N ALA A 142 2.43 1.23 -4.56
CA ALA A 142 1.25 1.60 -3.79
C ALA A 142 1.20 3.11 -3.54
N ILE A 143 2.32 3.75 -3.24
CA ILE A 143 2.35 5.19 -2.96
C ILE A 143 2.21 6.03 -4.21
N GLN A 144 2.84 5.64 -5.31
CA GLN A 144 2.62 6.29 -6.61
C GLN A 144 1.14 6.24 -7.01
N ALA A 145 0.47 5.12 -6.73
CA ALA A 145 -0.98 5.00 -6.96
C ALA A 145 -1.79 5.96 -6.07
N LEU A 146 -1.45 6.11 -4.79
CA LEU A 146 -2.11 7.05 -3.86
C LEU A 146 -1.85 8.53 -4.20
N GLN A 147 -0.73 8.84 -4.86
CA GLN A 147 -0.39 10.18 -5.31
C GLN A 147 -1.00 10.54 -6.67
N THR A 148 -1.62 9.58 -7.37
CA THR A 148 -2.21 9.81 -8.68
C THR A 148 -3.56 10.51 -8.55
N VAL A 149 -3.68 11.71 -9.13
CA VAL A 149 -4.89 12.55 -9.06
C VAL A 149 -6.13 11.88 -9.67
N SER A 150 -5.94 11.10 -10.73
CA SER A 150 -7.01 10.39 -11.44
C SER A 150 -6.60 8.93 -11.68
N PRO A 151 -6.77 8.04 -10.70
CA PRO A 151 -6.42 6.63 -10.86
C PRO A 151 -7.32 6.00 -11.92
N LYS A 152 -6.71 5.19 -12.80
CA LYS A 152 -7.43 4.44 -13.84
C LYS A 152 -7.78 3.03 -13.39
N ASP A 153 -6.96 2.45 -12.51
CA ASP A 153 -7.11 1.10 -11.97
C ASP A 153 -7.32 1.16 -10.45
N ASN A 154 -8.07 0.21 -9.89
CA ASN A 154 -8.32 0.09 -8.44
C ASN A 154 -8.90 1.38 -7.82
N VAL A 155 -9.71 2.11 -8.59
CA VAL A 155 -10.23 3.43 -8.20
C VAL A 155 -10.94 3.36 -6.85
N ASN A 156 -11.84 2.39 -6.66
CA ASN A 156 -12.56 2.23 -5.40
C ASN A 156 -11.63 2.02 -4.21
N LEU A 157 -10.59 1.20 -4.38
CA LEU A 157 -9.61 0.91 -3.34
C LEU A 157 -8.80 2.14 -2.97
N ILE A 158 -8.23 2.82 -3.97
CA ILE A 158 -7.41 4.02 -3.79
C ILE A 158 -8.24 5.10 -3.08
N THR A 159 -9.44 5.36 -3.58
CA THR A 159 -10.35 6.36 -2.99
C THR A 159 -10.88 5.94 -1.61
N SER A 160 -11.01 4.65 -1.31
CA SER A 160 -11.34 4.15 0.04
C SER A 160 -10.21 4.37 1.04
N VAL A 161 -8.95 4.15 0.63
CA VAL A 161 -7.76 4.47 1.43
C VAL A 161 -7.70 5.97 1.71
N LEU A 162 -7.87 6.80 0.68
CA LEU A 162 -7.82 8.25 0.79
C LEU A 162 -9.01 8.80 1.60
N ALA A 163 -10.21 8.20 1.51
CA ALA A 163 -11.35 8.53 2.38
C ALA A 163 -11.02 8.28 3.85
N THR A 164 -10.42 7.12 4.16
CA THR A 164 -10.09 6.76 5.55
C THR A 164 -9.03 7.70 6.10
N ALA A 165 -7.99 8.00 5.31
CA ALA A 165 -6.99 9.00 5.65
C ALA A 165 -7.60 10.38 5.88
N LYS A 166 -8.52 10.80 5.00
CA LYS A 166 -9.23 12.08 5.14
C LYS A 166 -10.05 12.13 6.42
N ASN A 167 -10.75 11.06 6.79
CA ASN A 167 -11.49 11.01 8.06
C ASN A 167 -10.58 11.18 9.28
N ILE A 168 -9.37 10.59 9.24
CA ILE A 168 -8.36 10.81 10.29
C ILE A 168 -7.89 12.27 10.28
N HIS A 169 -7.58 12.81 9.10
CA HIS A 169 -7.16 14.20 8.93
C HIS A 169 -8.20 15.21 9.45
N ASP A 170 -9.47 15.01 9.10
CA ASP A 170 -10.57 15.89 9.48
C ASP A 170 -10.84 15.87 11.01
N SER A 171 -10.33 14.85 11.72
CA SER A 171 -10.31 14.81 13.19
C SER A 171 -9.12 15.53 13.83
N GLY A 172 -8.32 16.26 13.04
CA GLY A 172 -7.14 17.01 13.53
C GLY A 172 -5.88 16.17 13.73
N ARG A 173 -5.88 14.93 13.23
CA ARG A 173 -4.75 13.99 13.33
C ARG A 173 -4.04 13.86 12.00
N HIS A 174 -2.77 13.50 12.02
CA HIS A 174 -1.96 13.33 10.82
C HIS A 174 -1.62 11.88 10.57
N VAL A 175 -1.69 11.47 9.30
CA VAL A 175 -1.17 10.18 8.84
C VAL A 175 0.08 10.42 8.00
N HIS A 176 1.17 9.79 8.40
CA HIS A 176 2.44 9.82 7.68
C HIS A 176 2.74 8.43 7.10
N LEU A 177 2.76 8.31 5.78
CA LEU A 177 3.29 7.12 5.11
C LEU A 177 4.79 7.29 4.90
N LYS A 178 5.56 6.37 5.50
CA LYS A 178 7.01 6.36 5.42
C LYS A 178 7.51 5.15 4.64
N ILE A 179 8.30 5.41 3.62
CA ILE A 179 8.89 4.38 2.77
C ILE A 179 10.33 4.12 3.16
N TRP A 180 10.73 2.87 3.08
CA TRP A 180 12.13 2.46 3.06
C TRP A 180 12.34 1.45 1.94
N GLY A 181 13.18 1.80 0.96
CA GLY A 181 13.34 0.97 -0.24
C GLY A 181 14.39 1.47 -1.22
N SER A 182 14.83 0.56 -2.09
CA SER A 182 15.80 0.84 -3.13
C SER A 182 15.19 1.58 -4.32
N GLN A 183 16.04 2.15 -5.18
CA GLN A 183 15.60 2.68 -6.47
C GLN A 183 14.69 1.70 -7.21
N PRO A 184 13.74 2.18 -8.03
CA PRO A 184 13.05 1.30 -8.95
C PRO A 184 14.12 0.59 -9.78
N HIS A 185 14.06 -0.74 -9.86
CA HIS A 185 14.61 -1.40 -11.02
C HIS A 185 13.97 -0.72 -12.23
N ARG A 186 14.76 0.07 -12.95
CA ARG A 186 14.55 0.22 -14.39
C ARG A 186 14.76 -1.18 -14.92
N ASP A 187 13.70 -1.98 -14.95
CA ASP A 187 13.48 -3.09 -15.86
C ASP A 187 12.10 -3.67 -15.55
N THR A 188 11.34 -3.90 -16.63
CA THR A 188 9.98 -4.45 -16.69
C THR A 188 8.81 -3.54 -16.29
N TRP A 189 8.80 -2.30 -16.80
CA TRP A 189 7.59 -1.70 -17.37
C TRP A 189 7.82 -1.42 -18.85
N GLN A 190 8.30 -2.42 -19.60
CA GLN A 190 8.06 -2.41 -21.03
C GLN A 190 6.57 -2.72 -21.22
N ARG A 191 5.83 -1.67 -21.58
CA ARG A 191 4.57 -1.79 -22.29
C ARG A 191 4.79 -2.82 -23.39
N SER A 192 4.07 -3.94 -23.32
CA SER A 192 3.75 -4.72 -24.52
C SER A 192 2.80 -3.86 -25.33
N GLY A 193 3.37 -3.05 -26.20
CA GLY A 193 2.72 -2.42 -27.34
C GLY A 193 3.36 -2.96 -28.60
#